data_AF-A0A4P6V1C9-F1
#
_entry.id   AF-A0A4P6V1C9-F1
#
_cell.length_a   1.000
_cell.length_b   1.000
_cell.length_c   1.000
_cell.angle_alpha   90.00
_cell.angle_beta   90.00
_cell.angle_gamma   90.00
#
_symmetry.space_group_name_H-M   'P 1'
#
loop_
_entity.id
_entity.type
_entity.pdbx_description
1 polymer ?
#
loop_
_entity_poly.entity_id
_entity_poly.type
_entity_poly.pdbx_seq_one_letter_code
_entity_poly.pdbx_strand_id
1 'polypeptide(L)'
;MVVSEAGAALDALRADGFAMGEGFERAHAIAKAHEGEAPFDWIHALCHRIEGDAGNANYWYRRAGRPPFDGGFEAEADAIAAELGR
;
A
#
# COMPACT_ATOMS: atom_id res chain seq x y z
N MET A 1 7.34 9.34 12.83
CA MET A 1 5.92 9.48 13.23
C MET A 1 5.16 8.65 12.23
N VAL A 2 4.58 7.52 12.62
CA VAL A 2 3.96 6.50 11.75
C VAL A 2 3.20 7.07 10.52
N VAL A 3 2.42 8.13 10.71
CA VAL A 3 1.66 8.80 9.64
C VAL A 3 2.56 9.34 8.51
N SER A 4 3.80 9.76 8.79
CA SER A 4 4.74 10.27 7.78
C SER A 4 5.33 9.16 6.91
N GLU A 5 5.44 7.94 7.42
CA GLU A 5 6.06 6.82 6.69
C GLU A 5 5.09 6.17 5.72
N ALA A 6 3.82 6.00 6.11
CA ALA A 6 2.78 5.54 5.20
C ALA A 6 2.60 6.49 3.99
N GLY A 7 2.60 7.81 4.22
CA GLY A 7 2.59 8.79 3.14
C GLY A 7 3.81 8.66 2.23
N ALA A 8 5.01 8.51 2.81
CA ALA A 8 6.23 8.33 2.03
C ALA A 8 6.23 7.04 1.21
N ALA A 9 5.57 5.97 1.66
CA ALA A 9 5.40 4.75 0.89
C ALA A 9 4.46 4.98 -0.32
N LEU A 10 3.35 5.68 -0.13
CA LEU A 10 2.45 6.03 -1.24
C LEU A 10 3.13 6.92 -2.29
N ASP A 11 3.91 7.91 -1.85
CA ASP A 11 4.67 8.77 -2.76
C ASP A 11 5.69 7.97 -3.58
N ALA A 12 6.30 6.95 -2.98
CA ALA A 12 7.23 6.07 -3.68
C ALA A 12 6.52 5.23 -4.75
N LEU A 13 5.33 4.69 -4.44
CA LEU A 13 4.52 3.97 -5.44
C LEU A 13 4.11 4.88 -6.61
N ARG A 14 3.73 6.14 -6.33
CA ARG A 14 3.39 7.13 -7.37
C ARG A 14 4.59 7.49 -8.24
N ALA A 15 5.78 7.60 -7.66
CA ALA A 15 7.00 7.93 -8.39
C ALA A 15 7.33 6.89 -9.48
N ASP A 16 7.02 5.61 -9.23
CA ASP A 16 7.19 4.52 -10.19
C ASP A 16 5.97 4.35 -11.12
N GLY A 17 4.93 5.19 -10.99
CA GLY A 17 3.68 5.02 -11.72
C GLY A 17 2.98 3.69 -11.40
N PHE A 18 3.15 3.19 -10.16
CA PHE A 18 2.67 1.88 -9.71
C PHE A 18 3.20 0.71 -10.54
N ALA A 19 4.45 0.80 -10.99
CA ALA A 19 5.18 -0.34 -11.54
C ALA A 19 6.13 -0.92 -10.49
N MET A 20 6.58 -2.16 -10.69
CA MET A 20 7.69 -2.70 -9.92
C MET A 20 8.97 -1.92 -10.25
N GLY A 21 9.68 -1.47 -9.22
CA GLY A 21 10.79 -0.52 -9.30
C GLY A 21 11.33 -0.14 -7.93
N GLU A 22 12.18 0.89 -7.86
CA GLU A 22 12.80 1.33 -6.60
C GLU A 22 11.76 1.86 -5.60
N GLY A 23 10.78 2.61 -6.09
CA GLY A 23 9.67 3.11 -5.29
C GLY A 23 8.78 1.98 -4.76
N PHE A 24 8.52 0.95 -5.57
CA PHE A 24 7.86 -0.28 -5.12
C PHE A 24 8.62 -0.96 -3.98
N GLU A 25 9.91 -1.22 -4.15
CA GLU A 25 10.74 -1.87 -3.12
C GLU A 25 10.77 -1.05 -1.83
N ARG A 26 10.87 0.28 -1.94
CA ARG A 26 10.83 1.19 -0.80
C ARG A 26 9.48 1.14 -0.09
N ALA A 27 8.37 1.19 -0.81
CA ALA A 27 7.03 1.12 -0.24
C ALA A 27 6.79 -0.23 0.46
N HIS A 28 7.20 -1.32 -0.17
CA HIS A 28 7.13 -2.66 0.38
C HIS A 28 7.98 -2.82 1.65
N ALA A 29 9.20 -2.27 1.67
CA ALA A 29 10.04 -2.28 2.86
C ALA A 29 9.45 -1.47 4.03
N ILE A 30 8.85 -0.31 3.75
CA ILE A 30 8.13 0.49 4.76
C ILE A 30 6.92 -0.29 5.28
N ALA A 31 6.08 -0.85 4.40
CA ALA A 31 4.93 -1.65 4.81
C ALA A 31 5.33 -2.83 5.71
N LYS A 32 6.40 -3.54 5.32
CA LYS A 32 6.98 -4.65 6.09
C LYS A 32 7.47 -4.25 7.48
N ALA A 33 8.01 -3.04 7.65
CA ALA A 33 8.48 -2.57 8.95
C ALA A 33 7.33 -2.30 9.95
N HIS A 34 6.11 -2.14 9.44
CA HIS A 34 4.91 -1.74 10.20
C HIS A 34 3.75 -2.74 10.06
N GLU A 35 4.04 -4.00 9.74
CA GLU A 35 3.01 -5.03 9.61
C GLU A 35 2.14 -5.13 10.89
N GLY A 36 0.83 -5.26 10.70
CA GLY A 36 -0.16 -5.26 11.78
C GLY A 36 -0.75 -3.90 12.08
N GLU A 37 -0.19 -2.82 11.53
CA GLU A 37 -0.81 -1.51 11.49
C GLU A 37 -1.67 -1.38 10.23
N ALA A 38 -2.97 -1.13 10.39
CA ALA A 38 -3.94 -1.23 9.29
C ALA A 38 -3.58 -0.43 8.02
N PRO A 39 -3.05 0.82 8.08
CA PRO A 39 -2.64 1.54 6.87
C PRO A 39 -1.49 0.88 6.12
N PHE A 40 -0.53 0.27 6.83
CA PHE A 40 0.62 -0.38 6.22
C PHE A 40 0.27 -1.76 5.68
N ASP A 41 -0.60 -2.49 6.38
CA ASP A 41 -1.17 -3.74 5.84
C ASP A 41 -1.98 -3.45 4.56
N TRP A 42 -2.64 -2.28 4.45
CA TRP A 42 -3.31 -1.88 3.21
C TRP A 42 -2.31 -1.51 2.10
N ILE A 43 -1.24 -0.76 2.42
CA ILE A 43 -0.15 -0.49 1.46
C ILE A 43 0.50 -1.79 0.98
N HIS A 44 0.67 -2.78 1.87
CA HIS A 44 1.16 -4.11 1.50
C HIS A 44 0.24 -4.79 0.48
N ALA A 45 -1.09 -4.69 0.68
CA ALA A 45 -2.06 -5.21 -0.26
C ALA A 45 -1.93 -4.54 -1.64
N LEU A 46 -1.77 -3.21 -1.67
CA LEU A 46 -1.54 -2.45 -2.90
C LEU A 46 -0.24 -2.87 -3.60
N CYS A 47 0.86 -3.08 -2.86
CA CYS A 47 2.11 -3.62 -3.43
C CYS A 47 1.86 -4.97 -4.12
N HIS A 48 1.23 -5.94 -3.44
CA HIS A 48 0.98 -7.24 -4.08
C HIS A 48 -0.03 -7.18 -5.23
N ARG A 49 -0.93 -6.19 -5.27
CA ARG A 49 -1.73 -5.91 -6.47
C ARG A 49 -0.88 -5.46 -7.65
N ILE A 50 0.09 -4.59 -7.41
CA ILE A 50 1.04 -4.10 -8.43
C ILE A 50 1.92 -5.23 -8.97
N GLU A 51 2.38 -6.12 -8.08
CA GLU A 51 3.13 -7.33 -8.43
C GLU A 51 2.30 -8.35 -9.23
N GLY A 52 0.97 -8.30 -9.10
CA GLY A 52 0.04 -9.27 -9.71
C GLY A 52 -0.21 -10.51 -8.86
N ASP A 53 0.24 -10.53 -7.59
CA ASP A 53 -0.05 -11.59 -6.64
C ASP A 53 -1.39 -11.36 -5.93
N ALA A 54 -2.47 -11.71 -6.63
CA ALA A 54 -3.83 -11.58 -6.09
C ALA A 54 -4.05 -12.41 -4.79
N GLY A 55 -3.34 -13.53 -4.63
CA GLY A 55 -3.48 -14.38 -3.44
C GLY A 55 -2.95 -13.68 -2.20
N ASN A 56 -1.76 -13.09 -2.32
CA ASN A 56 -1.12 -12.37 -1.23
C ASN A 56 -1.75 -11.00 -0.98
N ALA A 57 -2.16 -10.28 -2.04
CA ALA A 57 -2.96 -9.06 -1.90
C ALA A 57 -4.22 -9.31 -1.04
N ASN A 58 -4.96 -10.39 -1.30
CA ASN A 58 -6.12 -10.79 -0.50
C ASN A 58 -5.79 -11.17 0.94
N TYR A 59 -4.60 -11.68 1.21
CA TYR A 59 -4.13 -11.90 2.59
C TYR A 59 -3.95 -10.57 3.32
N TRP A 60 -3.28 -9.60 2.69
CA TRP A 60 -3.02 -8.28 3.28
C TRP A 60 -4.27 -7.42 3.43
N TYR A 61 -5.20 -7.46 2.48
CA TYR A 61 -6.51 -6.83 2.65
C TYR A 61 -7.23 -7.31 3.90
N ARG A 62 -7.23 -8.64 4.14
CA ARG A 62 -7.82 -9.21 5.36
C ARG A 62 -7.11 -8.74 6.62
N ARG A 63 -5.78 -8.62 6.60
CA ARG A 63 -5.01 -8.07 7.72
C ARG A 63 -5.35 -6.59 7.98
N ALA A 64 -5.51 -5.81 6.93
CA ALA A 64 -5.94 -4.41 7.01
C ALA A 64 -7.42 -4.24 7.42
N GLY A 65 -8.18 -5.34 7.56
CA GLY A 65 -9.61 -5.30 7.88
C GLY A 65 -10.49 -4.76 6.74
N ARG A 66 -10.02 -4.89 5.49
CA ARG A 66 -10.66 -4.29 4.31
C ARG A 66 -11.02 -5.34 3.25
N PRO A 67 -12.09 -5.12 2.46
CA PRO A 67 -12.30 -5.88 1.23
C PRO A 67 -11.25 -5.48 0.18
N PRO A 68 -11.02 -6.30 -0.86
CA PRO A 68 -10.22 -5.90 -2.01
C PRO A 68 -10.75 -4.61 -2.63
N PHE A 69 -9.85 -3.71 -3.01
CA PHE A 69 -10.24 -2.42 -3.57
C PHE A 69 -10.69 -2.56 -5.02
N ASP A 70 -11.89 -2.06 -5.32
CA ASP A 70 -12.46 -2.04 -6.66
C ASP A 70 -12.11 -0.71 -7.34
N GLY A 71 -10.99 -0.69 -8.07
CA GLY A 71 -10.46 0.49 -8.73
C GLY A 71 -8.98 0.39 -9.11
N GLY A 72 -8.46 1.45 -9.72
CA GLY A 72 -7.05 1.56 -10.10
C GLY A 72 -6.13 1.82 -8.89
N PHE A 73 -4.83 1.64 -9.08
CA PHE A 73 -3.81 1.78 -8.03
C PHE A 73 -3.75 3.20 -7.44
N GLU A 74 -3.86 4.24 -8.28
CA GLU A 74 -3.91 5.64 -7.82
C GLU A 74 -5.13 5.89 -6.91
N ALA A 75 -6.31 5.43 -7.32
CA ALA A 75 -7.53 5.61 -6.53
C ALA A 75 -7.46 4.89 -5.17
N GLU A 76 -6.79 3.74 -5.11
CA GLU A 76 -6.52 3.05 -3.86
C GLU A 76 -5.53 3.81 -2.99
N ALA A 77 -4.43 4.31 -3.56
CA ALA A 77 -3.45 5.13 -2.86
C ALA A 77 -4.05 6.41 -2.28
N ASP A 78 -4.97 7.06 -3.01
CA ASP A 78 -5.73 8.22 -2.54
C ASP A 78 -6.65 7.86 -1.36
N ALA A 79 -7.31 6.71 -1.42
CA ALA A 79 -8.17 6.24 -0.34
C ALA A 79 -7.37 5.94 0.94
N ILE A 80 -6.15 5.39 0.81
CA ILE A 80 -5.22 5.21 1.93
C ILE A 80 -4.79 6.58 2.49
N ALA A 81 -4.40 7.52 1.63
CA ALA A 81 -3.98 8.86 2.06
C ALA A 81 -5.08 9.61 2.82
N ALA A 82 -6.33 9.52 2.35
CA ALA A 82 -7.48 10.14 3.01
C ALA A 82 -7.71 9.60 4.43
N GLU A 83 -7.51 8.30 4.67
CA GLU A 83 -7.61 7.69 6.01
C GLU A 83 -6.49 8.15 6.95
N LEU A 84 -5.33 8.49 6.41
CA LEU A 84 -4.22 9.08 7.15
C LEU A 84 -4.42 10.58 7.46
N GLY A 85 -5.50 11.19 6.95
CA GLY A 85 -5.77 12.63 7.06
C GLY A 85 -4.84 13.48 6.20
N ARG A 86 -4.45 12.99 5.03
CA ARG A 86 -3.51 13.61 4.09
C ARG A 86 -4.13 13.88 2.73
#